data_AF-A0A1V6DEU6-F1
#
_entry.id   AF-A0A1V6DEU6-F1
#
_cell.length_a   1.000
_cell.length_b   1.000
_cell.length_c   1.000
_cell.angle_alpha   90.00
_cell.angle_beta   90.00
_cell.angle_gamma   90.00
#
_symmetry.space_group_name_H-M   'P 1'
#
loop_
_entity.id
_entity.type
_entity.pdbx_description
1 polymer ?
#
loop_
_entity_poly.entity_id
_entity_poly.type
_entity_poly.pdbx_seq_one_letter_code
_entity_poly.pdbx_strand_id
1 'polypeptide(L)'
;MRRLNTWIVAMVLAGLLGGCGGAPQAAVPAGAPELGLRAEMLLVTPATGPLTHVRVYNHSAQAFTGVLEVDYPEGWKLNKTAQAIQVAPGQTIRVPFAIEKGVNAPDNSYRAKLRVLPAAGKPPVTKRDQRIVCTSAPYLDIQVDGKADDWKDSIPATWWTYGRSTVVRTAWTKRTFSVLVEVGEDKHTPMADGPMVYPDAVQIAIAPRDAKLPEKAGDKAGRHEMLLAAAPDGPRCLVLARADQPVRGAADALNKPVDPLALETMPGAKLAIWREKETTFYELSVPVKQLTPIEPEPGREFCFSVLVHDGDSLTRRDWGVGAGLWPIQRLRMAWTPWKGGCWTQTPAFDSRIEWGFCSSAQ
;
A
#
# COMPACT_ATOMS: atom_id res chain seq x y z
N MET A 1 11.65 -2.73 71.11
CA MET A 1 12.54 -2.31 70.01
C MET A 1 11.79 -2.46 68.69
N ARG A 2 11.85 -1.42 67.83
CA ARG A 2 11.65 -1.37 66.36
C ARG A 2 10.38 -2.05 65.79
N ARG A 3 9.26 -1.38 65.44
CA ARG A 3 8.95 -0.34 64.42
C ARG A 3 9.18 -0.72 62.93
N LEU A 4 8.10 -0.52 62.15
CA LEU A 4 7.95 -0.28 60.69
C LEU A 4 8.09 -1.51 59.75
N ASN A 5 7.33 -1.66 58.64
CA ASN A 5 6.48 -0.72 57.90
C ASN A 5 5.46 -1.45 57.01
N THR A 6 4.24 -0.94 57.01
CA THR A 6 3.10 -1.27 56.13
C THR A 6 3.25 -0.51 54.81
N TRP A 7 2.98 -1.16 53.67
CA TRP A 7 2.68 -0.45 52.42
C TRP A 7 1.28 -0.83 51.93
N ILE A 8 0.50 0.22 51.72
CA ILE A 8 -0.89 0.28 51.29
C ILE A 8 -0.93 0.12 49.77
N VAL A 9 -1.72 -0.82 49.26
CA VAL A 9 -2.16 -0.83 47.85
C VAL A 9 -3.59 -0.34 47.83
N ALA A 10 -3.78 0.91 47.42
CA ALA A 10 -5.08 1.48 47.09
C ALA A 10 -5.44 1.06 45.66
N MET A 11 -6.42 0.16 45.51
CA MET A 11 -7.13 -0.05 44.25
C MET A 11 -8.10 1.12 44.05
N VAL A 12 -7.84 1.97 43.06
CA VAL A 12 -8.83 2.91 42.54
C VAL A 12 -9.61 2.22 41.44
N LEU A 13 -10.89 2.02 41.72
CA LEU A 13 -11.92 1.45 40.86
C LEU A 13 -12.86 2.61 40.50
N ALA A 14 -12.70 3.19 39.30
CA ALA A 14 -13.66 4.08 38.63
C ALA A 14 -13.09 4.40 37.22
N GLY A 15 -13.84 4.36 36.12
CA GLY A 15 -15.25 4.10 35.93
C GLY A 15 -15.51 3.75 34.45
N LEU A 16 -16.49 2.88 34.26
CA LEU A 16 -17.26 2.75 33.02
C LEU A 16 -18.18 3.97 32.94
N LEU A 17 -18.07 4.77 31.88
CA LEU A 17 -19.18 5.54 31.28
C LEU A 17 -18.73 6.12 29.92
N GLY A 18 -19.40 5.70 28.85
CA GLY A 18 -19.76 6.53 27.70
C GLY A 18 -18.67 7.05 26.77
N GLY A 19 -18.63 6.50 25.56
CA GLY A 19 -18.07 7.21 24.41
C GLY A 19 -17.77 6.28 23.25
N CYS A 20 -18.50 6.44 22.14
CA CYS A 20 -18.13 5.89 20.84
C CYS A 20 -16.73 6.38 20.47
N GLY A 21 -15.70 5.59 20.75
CA GLY A 21 -14.31 5.93 20.49
C GLY A 21 -13.84 5.24 19.22
N GLY A 22 -13.67 6.02 18.14
CA GLY A 22 -12.87 5.59 17.00
C GLY A 22 -11.48 5.16 17.45
N ALA A 23 -10.87 4.24 16.71
CA ALA A 23 -9.53 3.73 17.00
C ALA A 23 -8.55 4.89 17.29
N PRO A 24 -7.69 4.79 18.33
CA PRO A 24 -6.76 5.86 18.67
C PRO A 24 -5.85 6.16 17.48
N GLN A 25 -5.91 7.38 16.97
CA GLN A 25 -4.92 7.90 16.03
C GLN A 25 -3.55 7.82 16.70
N ALA A 26 -2.59 7.18 16.02
CA ALA A 26 -1.21 7.10 16.51
C ALA A 26 -0.69 8.52 16.79
N ALA A 27 -0.17 8.73 18.01
CA ALA A 27 0.36 10.02 18.42
C ALA A 27 1.44 10.49 17.44
N VAL A 28 1.34 11.74 17.02
CA VAL A 28 2.28 12.37 16.08
C VAL A 28 3.62 12.58 16.81
N PRO A 29 4.77 12.18 16.22
CA PRO A 29 6.08 12.43 16.82
C PRO A 29 6.31 13.93 17.07
N ALA A 30 6.91 14.27 18.21
CA ALA A 30 7.28 15.66 18.50
C ALA A 30 8.18 16.23 17.38
N GLY A 31 7.80 17.38 16.83
CA GLY A 31 8.53 18.06 15.74
C GLY A 31 8.08 17.73 14.31
N ALA A 32 7.06 16.87 14.11
CA ALA A 32 6.47 16.68 12.79
C ALA A 32 5.77 17.97 12.29
N PRO A 33 5.78 18.25 10.98
CA PRO A 33 5.04 19.39 10.43
C PRO A 33 3.55 19.31 10.80
N GLU A 34 2.93 20.44 11.08
CA GLU A 34 1.50 20.51 11.45
C GLU A 34 0.57 19.92 10.38
N LEU A 35 1.02 19.92 9.11
CA LEU A 35 0.31 19.34 7.98
C LEU A 35 1.09 18.19 7.35
N GLY A 36 0.39 17.11 7.01
CA GLY A 36 0.85 16.06 6.11
C GLY A 36 0.44 16.39 4.68
N LEU A 37 1.39 16.37 3.75
CA LEU A 37 1.12 16.49 2.31
C LEU A 37 1.40 15.15 1.62
N ARG A 38 0.62 14.80 0.60
CA ARG A 38 0.88 13.64 -0.27
C ARG A 38 0.22 13.86 -1.63
N ALA A 39 0.95 13.80 -2.72
CA ALA A 39 0.33 13.62 -4.03
C ALA A 39 -0.06 12.14 -4.19
N GLU A 40 -1.28 11.89 -4.66
CA GLU A 40 -1.72 10.54 -5.01
C GLU A 40 -1.00 10.07 -6.28
N MET A 41 -0.92 8.76 -6.46
CA MET A 41 -0.50 8.14 -7.71
C MET A 41 -1.51 8.43 -8.82
N LEU A 42 -1.03 8.41 -10.06
CA LEU A 42 -1.86 8.68 -11.23
C LEU A 42 -2.53 7.38 -11.67
N LEU A 43 -3.84 7.42 -11.90
CA LEU A 43 -4.61 6.21 -12.23
C LEU A 43 -4.71 5.97 -13.75
N VAL A 44 -4.29 6.96 -14.53
CA VAL A 44 -4.06 6.90 -15.98
C VAL A 44 -2.84 7.75 -16.32
N THR A 45 -2.30 7.57 -17.51
CA THR A 45 -1.03 8.19 -17.89
C THR A 45 -1.17 9.71 -18.05
N PRO A 46 -0.15 10.51 -17.71
CA PRO A 46 -0.23 11.97 -17.78
C PRO A 46 -0.66 12.55 -19.13
N ALA A 47 -0.26 11.91 -20.24
CA ALA A 47 -0.57 12.36 -21.59
C ALA A 47 -2.08 12.38 -21.90
N THR A 48 -2.91 11.65 -21.15
CA THR A 48 -4.37 11.64 -21.32
C THR A 48 -5.08 12.81 -20.61
N GLY A 49 -4.31 13.70 -19.98
CA GLY A 49 -4.83 14.85 -19.22
C GLY A 49 -5.65 14.50 -17.96
N PRO A 50 -5.15 13.64 -17.04
CA PRO A 50 -5.94 13.25 -15.88
C PRO A 50 -6.09 14.31 -14.81
N LEU A 51 -7.01 14.05 -13.88
CA LEU A 51 -7.00 14.68 -12.56
C LEU A 51 -5.91 14.04 -11.70
N THR A 52 -4.97 14.86 -11.22
CA THR A 52 -4.12 14.50 -10.09
C THR A 52 -4.71 15.06 -8.80
N HIS A 53 -4.39 14.43 -7.68
CA HIS A 53 -4.92 14.80 -6.38
C HIS A 53 -3.80 14.95 -5.36
N VAL A 54 -3.97 15.93 -4.47
CA VAL A 54 -3.12 16.09 -3.30
C VAL A 54 -3.95 15.91 -2.05
N ARG A 55 -3.52 15.00 -1.18
CA ARG A 55 -4.05 14.87 0.17
C ARG A 55 -3.32 15.83 1.10
N VAL A 56 -4.11 16.54 1.90
CA VAL A 56 -3.64 17.39 2.99
C VAL A 56 -4.28 16.92 4.28
N TYR A 57 -3.48 16.46 5.22
CA TYR A 57 -3.92 16.02 6.54
C TYR A 57 -3.45 17.00 7.60
N ASN A 58 -4.35 17.42 8.48
CA ASN A 58 -4.01 18.30 9.59
C ASN A 58 -3.78 17.50 10.86
N HIS A 59 -2.52 17.44 11.30
CA HIS A 59 -2.09 16.74 12.51
C HIS A 59 -2.31 17.57 13.78
N SER A 60 -2.58 18.86 13.64
CA SER A 60 -2.70 19.78 14.78
C SER A 60 -4.10 19.74 15.40
N ALA A 61 -4.20 20.32 16.60
CA ALA A 61 -5.47 20.53 17.28
C ALA A 61 -6.24 21.77 16.78
N GLN A 62 -5.68 22.54 15.84
CA GLN A 62 -6.27 23.79 15.34
C GLN A 62 -6.63 23.66 13.86
N ALA A 63 -7.67 24.37 13.41
CA ALA A 63 -7.99 24.41 11.99
C ALA A 63 -6.90 25.19 11.24
N PHE A 64 -6.57 24.73 10.03
CA PHE A 64 -5.62 25.40 9.16
C PHE A 64 -6.34 26.02 7.96
N THR A 65 -6.00 27.26 7.63
CA THR A 65 -6.42 27.94 6.40
C THR A 65 -5.18 28.46 5.68
N GLY A 66 -5.09 28.24 4.38
CA GLY A 66 -3.94 28.68 3.60
C GLY A 66 -4.06 28.35 2.12
N VAL A 67 -2.93 28.31 1.43
CA VAL A 67 -2.83 27.98 0.00
C VAL A 67 -1.95 26.76 -0.18
N LEU A 68 -2.48 25.73 -0.84
CA LEU A 68 -1.73 24.60 -1.34
C LEU A 68 -1.18 24.95 -2.72
N GLU A 69 0.14 24.89 -2.88
CA GLU A 69 0.81 25.04 -4.16
C GLU A 69 1.46 23.73 -4.60
N VAL A 70 1.41 23.48 -5.90
CA VAL A 70 1.95 22.30 -6.54
C VAL A 70 2.85 22.68 -7.71
N ASP A 71 3.96 21.95 -7.82
CA ASP A 71 4.89 21.99 -8.93
C ASP A 71 5.08 20.54 -9.40
N TYR A 72 4.49 20.24 -10.56
CA TYR A 72 4.55 18.94 -11.22
C TYR A 72 5.67 18.96 -12.28
N PRO A 73 6.04 17.81 -12.89
CA PRO A 73 7.18 17.73 -13.78
C PRO A 73 7.21 18.79 -14.89
N GLU A 74 8.43 19.15 -15.31
CA GLU A 74 8.65 20.09 -16.40
C GLU A 74 7.92 19.64 -17.68
N GLY A 75 7.39 20.61 -18.44
CA GLY A 75 6.61 20.36 -19.65
C GLY A 75 5.13 20.04 -19.39
N TRP A 76 4.72 19.83 -18.15
CA TRP A 76 3.31 19.70 -17.81
C TRP A 76 2.65 21.06 -17.67
N LYS A 77 1.40 21.14 -18.12
CA LYS A 77 0.51 22.29 -17.91
C LYS A 77 -0.65 21.84 -17.04
N LEU A 78 -0.79 22.46 -15.87
CA LEU A 78 -1.95 22.30 -15.01
C LEU A 78 -2.94 23.44 -15.25
N ASN A 79 -4.23 23.18 -15.03
CA ASN A 79 -5.24 24.24 -15.05
C ASN A 79 -5.03 25.29 -13.94
N LYS A 80 -4.43 24.85 -12.82
CA LYS A 80 -4.04 25.68 -11.68
C LYS A 80 -2.83 25.07 -11.00
N THR A 81 -2.00 25.89 -10.38
CA THR A 81 -0.83 25.46 -9.60
C THR A 81 -0.95 25.82 -8.12
N ALA A 82 -2.01 26.54 -7.74
CA ALA A 82 -2.30 26.96 -6.39
C ALA A 82 -3.80 26.89 -6.10
N GLN A 83 -4.18 26.50 -4.89
CA GLN A 83 -5.57 26.46 -4.43
C GLN A 83 -5.67 26.84 -2.96
N ALA A 84 -6.67 27.65 -2.62
CA ALA A 84 -7.02 27.89 -1.22
C ALA A 84 -7.53 26.58 -0.59
N ILE A 85 -7.12 26.33 0.66
CA ILE A 85 -7.50 25.15 1.43
C ILE A 85 -7.92 25.55 2.84
N GLN A 86 -8.83 24.77 3.39
CA GLN A 86 -9.19 24.79 4.79
C GLN A 86 -9.27 23.34 5.29
N VAL A 87 -8.59 23.05 6.39
CA VAL A 87 -8.46 21.68 6.92
C VAL A 87 -8.72 21.70 8.42
N ALA A 88 -9.79 21.06 8.86
CA ALA A 88 -10.11 20.96 10.28
C ALA A 88 -9.09 20.08 11.02
N PRO A 89 -8.98 20.21 12.36
CA PRO A 89 -8.14 19.33 13.18
C PRO A 89 -8.43 17.85 12.90
N GLY A 90 -7.39 17.04 12.68
CA GLY A 90 -7.53 15.60 12.45
C GLY A 90 -8.23 15.23 11.14
N GLN A 91 -8.49 16.18 10.23
CA GLN A 91 -9.15 15.92 8.95
C GLN A 91 -8.13 15.77 7.81
N THR A 92 -8.43 14.89 6.87
CA THR A 92 -7.78 14.85 5.54
C THR A 92 -8.74 15.43 4.49
N ILE A 93 -8.27 16.37 3.68
CA ILE A 93 -8.95 16.80 2.46
C ILE A 93 -8.20 16.28 1.22
N ARG A 94 -8.90 16.16 0.09
CA ARG A 94 -8.36 15.75 -1.21
C ARG A 94 -8.59 16.86 -2.22
N VAL A 95 -7.51 17.45 -2.73
CA VAL A 95 -7.54 18.65 -3.58
C VAL A 95 -7.18 18.29 -5.03
N PRO A 96 -8.08 18.49 -6.00
CA PRO A 96 -7.86 18.09 -7.39
C PRO A 96 -7.15 19.16 -8.22
N PHE A 97 -6.22 18.76 -9.09
CA PHE A 97 -5.56 19.58 -10.10
C PHE A 97 -5.69 18.88 -11.46
N ALA A 98 -6.16 19.57 -12.49
CA ALA A 98 -6.30 18.98 -13.82
C ALA A 98 -5.01 19.17 -14.61
N ILE A 99 -4.51 18.09 -15.20
CA ILE A 99 -3.40 18.12 -16.14
C ILE A 99 -3.98 18.43 -17.51
N GLU A 100 -3.82 19.64 -18.01
CA GLU A 100 -4.26 20.04 -19.35
C GLU A 100 -3.32 19.52 -20.43
N LYS A 101 -2.04 19.38 -20.08
CA LYS A 101 -1.01 18.80 -20.93
C LYS A 101 -0.03 18.05 -20.04
N GLY A 102 0.07 16.74 -20.20
CA GLY A 102 1.07 15.91 -19.52
C GLY A 102 1.99 15.23 -20.53
N VAL A 103 3.14 14.77 -20.05
CA VAL A 103 4.10 13.98 -20.81
C VAL A 103 4.40 12.72 -20.02
N ASN A 104 4.31 11.57 -20.68
CA ASN A 104 4.66 10.28 -20.09
C ASN A 104 6.18 10.17 -19.98
N ALA A 105 6.68 9.84 -18.80
CA ALA A 105 8.10 9.56 -18.59
C ALA A 105 8.36 8.09 -18.93
N PRO A 106 9.47 7.75 -19.61
CA PRO A 106 9.79 6.35 -19.96
C PRO A 106 9.92 5.42 -18.75
N ASP A 107 10.36 5.95 -17.61
CA ASP A 107 10.49 5.22 -16.34
C ASP A 107 9.21 5.27 -15.48
N ASN A 108 8.13 5.84 -16.02
CA ASN A 108 6.86 6.10 -15.34
C ASN A 108 7.03 6.82 -13.99
N SER A 109 7.98 7.75 -13.90
CA SER A 109 8.30 8.41 -12.63
C SER A 109 8.28 9.93 -12.75
N TYR A 110 7.54 10.55 -11.85
CA TYR A 110 7.19 11.97 -11.91
C TYR A 110 7.47 12.62 -10.56
N ARG A 111 8.29 13.68 -10.55
CA ARG A 111 8.56 14.43 -9.32
C ARG A 111 7.47 15.47 -9.08
N ALA A 112 6.79 15.38 -7.94
CA ALA A 112 5.80 16.35 -7.50
C ALA A 112 6.33 17.08 -6.25
N LYS A 113 6.40 18.41 -6.32
CA LYS A 113 6.73 19.25 -5.17
C LYS A 113 5.46 19.94 -4.69
N LEU A 114 5.22 19.83 -3.39
CA LEU A 114 4.03 20.33 -2.71
C LEU A 114 4.49 21.30 -1.63
N ARG A 115 3.76 22.40 -1.45
CA ARG A 115 3.98 23.28 -0.31
C ARG A 115 2.69 23.95 0.12
N VAL A 116 2.58 24.23 1.41
CA VAL A 116 1.45 24.95 1.99
C VAL A 116 1.93 26.27 2.61
N LEU A 117 1.23 27.35 2.26
CA LEU A 117 1.49 28.71 2.73
C LEU A 117 0.34 29.14 3.65
N PRO A 118 0.60 29.70 4.86
CA PRO A 118 -0.44 30.15 5.79
C PRO A 118 -1.14 31.45 5.34
N ALA A 119 -0.48 32.24 4.49
CA ALA A 119 -1.06 33.36 3.75
C ALA A 119 -0.26 33.53 2.45
N ALA A 120 -0.86 34.11 1.41
CA ALA A 120 -0.16 34.38 0.15
C ALA A 120 1.12 35.20 0.40
N GLY A 121 2.27 34.72 -0.09
CA GLY A 121 3.58 35.39 0.06
C GLY A 121 4.35 35.13 1.36
N LYS A 122 3.79 34.40 2.33
CA LYS A 122 4.54 33.97 3.54
C LYS A 122 5.35 32.70 3.27
N PRO A 123 6.45 32.43 4.01
CA PRO A 123 7.20 31.19 3.83
C PRO A 123 6.30 29.97 4.10
N PRO A 124 6.53 28.87 3.37
CA PRO A 124 5.72 27.67 3.53
C PRO A 124 5.97 27.01 4.90
N VAL A 125 4.87 26.62 5.54
CA VAL A 125 4.87 25.91 6.83
C VAL A 125 5.12 24.41 6.66
N THR A 126 4.89 23.88 5.47
CA THR A 126 5.15 22.49 5.13
C THR A 126 5.54 22.39 3.67
N LYS A 127 6.56 21.59 3.38
CA LYS A 127 6.97 21.23 2.03
C LYS A 127 7.07 19.71 1.92
N ARG A 128 6.80 19.19 0.74
CA ARG A 128 7.06 17.80 0.40
C ARG A 128 7.57 17.71 -1.02
N ASP A 129 8.61 16.92 -1.19
CA ASP A 129 9.11 16.50 -2.48
C ASP A 129 8.92 14.98 -2.55
N GLN A 130 8.18 14.52 -3.55
CA GLN A 130 7.90 13.10 -3.71
C GLN A 130 7.95 12.69 -5.17
N ARG A 131 8.30 11.43 -5.41
CA ARG A 131 8.06 10.79 -6.70
C ARG A 131 6.67 10.15 -6.68
N ILE A 132 5.92 10.33 -7.75
CA ILE A 132 4.69 9.59 -8.05
C ILE A 132 4.90 8.80 -9.34
N VAL A 133 4.09 7.78 -9.54
CA VAL A 133 4.06 6.94 -10.73
C VAL A 133 2.63 6.82 -11.21
N CYS A 134 2.43 6.34 -12.44
CA CYS A 134 1.12 5.86 -12.86
C CYS A 134 0.91 4.42 -12.36
N THR A 135 -0.11 4.21 -11.53
CA THR A 135 -0.55 2.91 -11.01
C THR A 135 -1.79 2.47 -11.77
N SER A 136 -1.62 2.02 -13.00
CA SER A 136 -2.73 1.60 -13.86
C SER A 136 -2.49 0.22 -14.46
N ALA A 137 -3.56 -0.57 -14.53
CA ALA A 137 -3.61 -1.87 -15.15
C ALA A 137 -4.20 -1.74 -16.55
N PRO A 138 -3.40 -1.81 -17.63
CA PRO A 138 -3.92 -1.89 -18.98
C PRO A 138 -4.63 -3.21 -19.28
N TYR A 139 -5.51 -3.16 -20.27
CA TYR A 139 -6.19 -4.35 -20.79
C TYR A 139 -5.21 -5.18 -21.62
N LEU A 140 -4.63 -6.21 -21.02
CA LEU A 140 -3.61 -7.08 -21.62
C LEU A 140 -3.88 -8.53 -21.18
N ASP A 141 -3.80 -9.46 -22.13
CA ASP A 141 -3.80 -10.89 -21.83
C ASP A 141 -2.37 -11.34 -21.56
N ILE A 142 -2.14 -11.93 -20.39
CA ILE A 142 -0.80 -12.32 -19.93
C ILE A 142 -0.73 -13.83 -19.88
N GLN A 143 0.27 -14.40 -20.56
CA GLN A 143 0.59 -15.81 -20.42
C GLN A 143 1.55 -16.00 -19.25
N VAL A 144 1.06 -16.59 -18.16
CA VAL A 144 1.90 -16.88 -17.00
C VAL A 144 2.88 -18.01 -17.33
N ASP A 145 4.14 -17.67 -17.56
CA ASP A 145 5.24 -18.59 -17.88
C ASP A 145 6.57 -18.26 -17.18
N GLY A 146 6.59 -17.20 -16.36
CA GLY A 146 7.75 -16.75 -15.59
C GLY A 146 8.61 -15.72 -16.34
N LYS A 147 8.21 -15.26 -17.52
CA LYS A 147 8.97 -14.29 -18.32
C LYS A 147 8.25 -12.94 -18.39
N ALA A 148 9.03 -11.88 -18.63
CA ALA A 148 8.52 -10.52 -18.67
C ALA A 148 8.10 -10.05 -20.09
N ASP A 149 8.19 -10.90 -21.12
CA ASP A 149 8.02 -10.49 -22.52
C ASP A 149 6.62 -9.94 -22.83
N ASP A 150 5.58 -10.57 -22.26
CA ASP A 150 4.18 -10.15 -22.40
C ASP A 150 3.87 -8.82 -21.68
N TRP A 151 4.80 -8.33 -20.86
CA TRP A 151 4.61 -7.16 -20.01
C TRP A 151 5.16 -5.86 -20.61
N LYS A 152 5.72 -5.89 -21.82
CA LYS A 152 6.33 -4.72 -22.48
C LYS A 152 5.38 -3.51 -22.61
N ASP A 153 4.10 -3.80 -22.75
CA ASP A 153 3.02 -2.82 -22.97
C ASP A 153 2.33 -2.41 -21.64
N SER A 154 2.81 -2.95 -20.52
CA SER A 154 2.31 -2.61 -19.18
C SER A 154 3.01 -1.38 -18.59
N ILE A 155 2.46 -0.86 -17.49
CA ILE A 155 2.93 0.35 -16.84
C ILE A 155 3.70 -0.03 -15.56
N PRO A 156 5.03 0.19 -15.47
CA PRO A 156 5.81 -0.22 -14.31
C PRO A 156 5.69 0.78 -13.16
N ALA A 157 5.30 0.32 -11.98
CA ALA A 157 5.40 1.07 -10.74
C ALA A 157 6.68 0.65 -9.99
N THR A 158 7.70 1.50 -10.02
CA THR A 158 9.01 1.20 -9.43
C THR A 158 9.28 2.00 -8.17
N TRP A 159 9.82 1.36 -7.14
CA TRP A 159 10.36 2.04 -5.98
C TRP A 159 11.62 1.36 -5.45
N TRP A 160 12.35 2.07 -4.59
CA TRP A 160 13.55 1.58 -3.93
C TRP A 160 13.39 1.64 -2.42
N THR A 161 13.75 0.55 -1.76
CA THR A 161 13.84 0.47 -0.30
C THR A 161 15.06 -0.36 0.05
N TYR A 162 15.84 0.08 1.06
CA TYR A 162 17.08 -0.61 1.47
C TYR A 162 18.08 -0.83 0.32
N GLY A 163 18.14 0.10 -0.63
CA GLY A 163 19.04 0.03 -1.79
C GLY A 163 18.60 -0.95 -2.90
N ARG A 164 17.47 -1.64 -2.74
CA ARG A 164 16.94 -2.59 -3.73
C ARG A 164 15.71 -2.03 -4.43
N SER A 165 15.59 -2.29 -5.73
CA SER A 165 14.40 -1.97 -6.50
C SER A 165 13.32 -3.03 -6.31
N THR A 166 12.07 -2.59 -6.39
CA THR A 166 10.94 -3.47 -6.66
C THR A 166 10.10 -2.83 -7.75
N VAL A 167 9.74 -3.61 -8.77
CA VAL A 167 8.89 -3.17 -9.88
C VAL A 167 7.61 -3.96 -9.84
N VAL A 168 6.48 -3.28 -9.89
CA VAL A 168 5.16 -3.89 -10.00
C VAL A 168 4.55 -3.51 -11.33
N ARG A 169 4.08 -4.51 -12.07
CA ARG A 169 3.23 -4.33 -13.24
C ARG A 169 1.93 -5.06 -13.02
N THR A 170 0.86 -4.50 -13.55
CA THR A 170 -0.48 -5.07 -13.46
C THR A 170 -1.13 -5.06 -14.83
N ALA A 171 -1.98 -6.04 -15.10
CA ALA A 171 -2.76 -6.13 -16.31
C ALA A 171 -4.13 -6.74 -15.99
N TRP A 172 -5.09 -6.55 -16.88
CA TRP A 172 -6.40 -7.18 -16.71
C TRP A 172 -7.05 -7.59 -18.02
N THR A 173 -7.96 -8.55 -17.91
CA THR A 173 -8.96 -8.88 -18.91
C THR A 173 -10.31 -9.01 -18.21
N LYS A 174 -11.40 -9.23 -18.97
CA LYS A 174 -12.69 -9.56 -18.34
C LYS A 174 -12.66 -10.85 -17.50
N ARG A 175 -11.64 -11.70 -17.67
CA ARG A 175 -11.52 -13.00 -17.00
C ARG A 175 -10.46 -13.01 -15.91
N THR A 176 -9.41 -12.22 -16.05
CA THR A 176 -8.21 -12.31 -15.21
C THR A 176 -7.72 -10.94 -14.75
N PHE A 177 -7.15 -10.90 -13.55
CA PHE A 177 -6.26 -9.83 -13.11
C PHE A 177 -4.87 -10.44 -12.97
N SER A 178 -3.87 -9.82 -13.59
CA SER A 178 -2.50 -10.32 -13.62
C SER A 178 -1.56 -9.32 -12.94
N VAL A 179 -0.54 -9.84 -12.26
CA VAL A 179 0.49 -9.06 -11.57
C VAL A 179 1.85 -9.67 -11.89
N LEU A 180 2.82 -8.82 -12.21
CA LEU A 180 4.24 -9.16 -12.21
C LEU A 180 4.93 -8.32 -11.14
N VAL A 181 5.65 -8.99 -10.24
CA VAL A 181 6.51 -8.34 -9.26
C VAL A 181 7.95 -8.75 -9.51
N GLU A 182 8.79 -7.77 -9.84
CA GLU A 182 10.24 -7.95 -9.99
C GLU A 182 10.93 -7.51 -8.71
N VAL A 183 11.69 -8.44 -8.13
CA VAL A 183 12.31 -8.28 -6.83
C VAL A 183 13.82 -8.37 -6.95
N GLY A 184 14.51 -7.26 -6.71
CA GLY A 184 15.97 -7.26 -6.62
C GLY A 184 16.46 -7.87 -5.31
N GLU A 185 17.14 -9.01 -5.37
CA GLU A 185 17.64 -9.76 -4.21
C GLU A 185 18.82 -10.68 -4.60
N ASP A 186 19.74 -10.97 -3.68
CA ASP A 186 20.95 -11.76 -3.98
C ASP A 186 20.70 -13.26 -4.01
N LYS A 187 19.70 -13.71 -3.24
CA LYS A 187 19.29 -15.10 -3.10
C LYS A 187 17.78 -15.16 -2.93
N HIS A 188 17.22 -16.30 -3.31
CA HIS A 188 15.81 -16.59 -3.20
C HIS A 188 15.63 -17.91 -2.43
N THR A 189 14.94 -17.83 -1.30
CA THR A 189 14.74 -18.89 -0.33
C THR A 189 13.29 -19.36 -0.39
N PRO A 190 13.01 -20.58 -0.89
CA PRO A 190 11.64 -21.08 -0.98
C PRO A 190 11.07 -21.41 0.40
N MET A 191 9.74 -21.52 0.48
CA MET A 191 9.08 -22.19 1.59
C MET A 191 9.55 -23.64 1.67
N ALA A 192 9.65 -24.17 2.89
CA ALA A 192 10.05 -25.54 3.15
C ALA A 192 9.19 -26.14 4.26
N ASP A 193 9.00 -27.46 4.19
CA ASP A 193 8.46 -28.24 5.29
C ASP A 193 9.54 -28.40 6.39
N GLY A 194 9.13 -28.38 7.66
CA GLY A 194 10.02 -28.66 8.79
C GLY A 194 10.48 -27.43 9.59
N PRO A 195 11.76 -27.33 9.99
CA PRO A 195 12.24 -26.26 10.88
C PRO A 195 12.01 -24.88 10.26
N MET A 196 11.83 -23.87 11.11
CA MET A 196 11.43 -22.54 10.67
C MET A 196 12.51 -21.89 9.80
N VAL A 197 12.19 -21.72 8.52
CA VAL A 197 12.90 -20.89 7.56
C VAL A 197 12.12 -19.59 7.39
N TYR A 198 12.81 -18.48 7.10
CA TYR A 198 12.19 -17.23 6.64
C TYR A 198 12.25 -17.25 5.11
N PRO A 199 11.15 -17.60 4.41
CA PRO A 199 11.17 -17.68 2.96
C PRO A 199 11.03 -16.30 2.34
N ASP A 200 11.60 -16.14 1.14
CA ASP A 200 11.36 -14.99 0.29
C ASP A 200 9.98 -15.14 -0.36
N ALA A 201 9.16 -14.10 -0.21
CA ALA A 201 7.78 -14.14 -0.67
C ALA A 201 7.24 -12.76 -0.98
N VAL A 202 6.27 -12.72 -1.89
CA VAL A 202 5.52 -11.51 -2.22
C VAL A 202 4.10 -11.66 -1.67
N GLN A 203 3.68 -10.72 -0.84
CA GLN A 203 2.32 -10.64 -0.31
C GLN A 203 1.60 -9.47 -0.97
N ILE A 204 0.49 -9.76 -1.65
CA ILE A 204 -0.30 -8.75 -2.36
C ILE A 204 -1.69 -8.62 -1.74
N ALA A 205 -2.24 -7.43 -1.85
CA ALA A 205 -3.62 -7.16 -1.45
C ALA A 205 -4.33 -6.35 -2.55
N ILE A 206 -5.56 -6.75 -2.85
CA ILE A 206 -6.43 -6.06 -3.80
C ILE A 206 -7.81 -5.84 -3.16
N ALA A 207 -8.36 -4.64 -3.30
CA ALA A 207 -9.64 -4.27 -2.70
C ALA A 207 -10.46 -3.35 -3.63
N PRO A 208 -11.80 -3.33 -3.49
CA PRO A 208 -12.62 -2.26 -4.04
C PRO A 208 -12.15 -0.88 -3.54
N ARG A 209 -12.35 0.15 -4.37
CA ARG A 209 -11.92 1.53 -4.08
C ARG A 209 -12.49 2.09 -2.77
N ASP A 210 -13.70 1.68 -2.42
CA ASP A 210 -14.49 2.14 -1.27
C ASP A 210 -14.41 1.20 -0.06
N ALA A 211 -13.57 0.15 -0.13
CA ALA A 211 -13.44 -0.81 0.95
C ALA A 211 -12.93 -0.18 2.26
N LYS A 212 -13.72 -0.32 3.32
CA LYS A 212 -13.43 0.24 4.65
C LYS A 212 -12.38 -0.56 5.41
N LEU A 213 -11.47 0.13 6.08
CA LEU A 213 -10.45 -0.49 6.93
C LEU A 213 -11.14 -1.23 8.08
N PRO A 214 -10.69 -2.46 8.43
CA PRO A 214 -11.17 -3.08 9.64
C PRO A 214 -10.64 -2.29 10.85
N GLU A 215 -11.54 -1.93 11.76
CA GLU A 215 -11.22 -1.15 12.96
C GLU A 215 -11.01 -2.06 14.17
N LYS A 216 -11.63 -3.24 14.17
CA LYS A 216 -11.53 -4.24 15.25
C LYS A 216 -11.56 -5.67 14.72
N ALA A 217 -11.17 -6.61 15.59
CA ALA A 217 -11.30 -8.04 15.32
C ALA A 217 -12.76 -8.39 14.99
N GLY A 218 -12.97 -9.28 14.02
CA GLY A 218 -14.29 -9.67 13.53
C GLY A 218 -14.83 -8.81 12.40
N ASP A 219 -14.29 -7.61 12.17
CA ASP A 219 -14.65 -6.82 10.99
C ASP A 219 -14.20 -7.54 9.70
N LYS A 220 -14.92 -7.32 8.59
CA LYS A 220 -14.54 -7.86 7.28
C LYS A 220 -13.19 -7.30 6.83
N ALA A 221 -12.37 -8.12 6.21
CA ALA A 221 -11.05 -7.72 5.70
C ALA A 221 -11.13 -6.60 4.66
N GLY A 222 -12.20 -6.59 3.86
CA GLY A 222 -12.43 -5.61 2.79
C GLY A 222 -11.45 -5.72 1.62
N ARG A 223 -10.60 -6.76 1.62
CA ARG A 223 -9.55 -7.01 0.62
C ARG A 223 -9.40 -8.50 0.37
N HIS A 224 -8.99 -8.86 -0.82
CA HIS A 224 -8.41 -10.17 -1.12
C HIS A 224 -6.91 -10.07 -0.95
N GLU A 225 -6.35 -10.98 -0.17
CA GLU A 225 -4.95 -10.99 0.20
C GLU A 225 -4.34 -12.35 -0.14
N MET A 226 -3.21 -12.32 -0.84
CA MET A 226 -2.56 -13.51 -1.37
C MET A 226 -1.07 -13.49 -1.05
N LEU A 227 -0.51 -14.67 -0.77
CA LEU A 227 0.92 -14.90 -0.62
C LEU A 227 1.44 -15.66 -1.83
N LEU A 228 2.43 -15.11 -2.51
CA LEU A 228 3.13 -15.70 -3.65
C LEU A 228 4.48 -16.20 -3.16
N ALA A 229 4.67 -17.50 -3.19
CA ALA A 229 5.89 -18.10 -2.68
C ALA A 229 6.25 -19.36 -3.45
N ALA A 230 7.55 -19.60 -3.61
CA ALA A 230 8.02 -20.90 -4.09
C ALA A 230 7.87 -21.93 -2.97
N ALA A 231 7.46 -23.14 -3.31
CA ALA A 231 7.39 -24.27 -2.41
C ALA A 231 8.08 -25.50 -3.06
N PRO A 232 8.38 -26.57 -2.30
CA PRO A 232 9.10 -27.74 -2.82
C PRO A 232 8.40 -28.42 -3.99
N ASP A 233 7.07 -28.35 -4.03
CA ASP A 233 6.23 -28.94 -5.07
C ASP A 233 5.79 -27.95 -6.16
N GLY A 234 6.37 -26.75 -6.15
CA GLY A 234 6.11 -25.70 -7.13
C GLY A 234 5.66 -24.38 -6.50
N PRO A 235 5.56 -23.31 -7.31
CA PRO A 235 5.08 -22.02 -6.85
C PRO A 235 3.60 -22.09 -6.43
N ARG A 236 3.26 -21.42 -5.32
CA ARG A 236 1.90 -21.38 -4.78
C ARG A 236 1.41 -19.94 -4.57
N CYS A 237 0.17 -19.69 -4.98
CA CYS A 237 -0.59 -18.48 -4.64
C CYS A 237 -1.57 -18.83 -3.52
N LEU A 238 -1.19 -18.57 -2.27
CA LEU A 238 -1.95 -18.96 -1.08
C LEU A 238 -2.91 -17.85 -0.66
N VAL A 239 -4.11 -18.20 -0.20
CA VAL A 239 -5.12 -17.23 0.25
C VAL A 239 -4.89 -16.87 1.71
N LEU A 240 -4.50 -15.61 1.98
CA LEU A 240 -4.32 -15.08 3.33
C LEU A 240 -5.60 -14.45 3.89
N ALA A 241 -6.41 -13.84 3.03
CA ALA A 241 -7.72 -13.30 3.39
C ALA A 241 -8.60 -13.15 2.16
N ARG A 242 -9.91 -13.34 2.34
CA ARG A 242 -10.94 -12.93 1.37
C ARG A 242 -11.65 -11.67 1.86
N ALA A 243 -12.20 -10.89 0.94
CA ALA A 243 -12.78 -9.59 1.27
C ALA A 243 -13.90 -9.63 2.33
N ASP A 244 -14.65 -10.73 2.39
CA ASP A 244 -15.76 -10.96 3.32
C ASP A 244 -15.36 -11.69 4.62
N GLN A 245 -14.13 -12.22 4.70
CA GLN A 245 -13.66 -12.93 5.88
C GLN A 245 -13.36 -11.95 7.03
N PRO A 246 -13.65 -12.34 8.27
CA PRO A 246 -13.34 -11.53 9.44
C PRO A 246 -11.83 -11.48 9.67
N VAL A 247 -11.31 -10.31 10.02
CA VAL A 247 -9.91 -10.17 10.44
C VAL A 247 -9.73 -10.51 11.91
N ARG A 248 -8.52 -10.98 12.24
CA ARG A 248 -8.10 -11.21 13.63
C ARG A 248 -7.59 -9.92 14.25
N GLY A 249 -7.66 -9.82 15.58
CA GLY A 249 -7.06 -8.70 16.31
C GLY A 249 -5.55 -8.62 16.09
N ALA A 250 -5.01 -7.39 16.04
CA ALA A 250 -3.61 -7.15 15.71
C ALA A 250 -2.61 -7.92 16.60
N ALA A 251 -2.86 -8.00 17.90
CA ALA A 251 -2.01 -8.73 18.85
C ALA A 251 -2.11 -10.25 18.63
N ASP A 252 -3.33 -10.77 18.52
CA ASP A 252 -3.56 -12.21 18.30
C ASP A 252 -2.95 -12.69 16.99
N ALA A 253 -3.06 -11.88 15.94
CA ALA A 253 -2.53 -12.20 14.62
C ALA A 253 -1.00 -12.34 14.62
N LEU A 254 -0.28 -11.55 15.43
CA LEU A 254 1.18 -11.68 15.58
C LEU A 254 1.60 -12.80 16.53
N ASN A 255 0.85 -13.03 17.60
CA ASN A 255 1.16 -14.09 18.57
C ASN A 255 0.89 -15.48 17.99
N LYS A 256 -0.04 -15.58 17.06
CA LYS A 256 -0.42 -16.82 16.37
C LYS A 256 -0.58 -16.53 14.89
N PRO A 257 0.52 -16.30 14.15
CA PRO A 257 0.45 -16.05 12.71
C PRO A 257 -0.09 -17.28 12.00
N VAL A 258 -0.71 -17.08 10.83
CA VAL A 258 -1.23 -18.20 10.04
C VAL A 258 -0.08 -19.06 9.52
N ASP A 259 -0.27 -20.38 9.49
CA ASP A 259 0.70 -21.28 8.86
C ASP A 259 0.44 -21.31 7.34
N PRO A 260 1.36 -20.81 6.49
CA PRO A 260 1.15 -20.78 5.05
C PRO A 260 0.95 -22.17 4.45
N LEU A 261 1.54 -23.22 5.03
CA LEU A 261 1.40 -24.59 4.53
C LEU A 261 0.00 -25.17 4.75
N ALA A 262 -0.76 -24.58 5.68
CA ALA A 262 -2.16 -24.94 5.95
C ALA A 262 -3.17 -24.12 5.12
N LEU A 263 -2.71 -23.15 4.33
CA LEU A 263 -3.59 -22.30 3.53
C LEU A 263 -3.99 -22.98 2.22
N GLU A 264 -5.21 -22.66 1.77
CA GLU A 264 -5.66 -23.03 0.44
C GLU A 264 -4.93 -22.22 -0.63
N THR A 265 -4.75 -22.85 -1.80
CA THR A 265 -4.30 -22.13 -3.01
C THR A 265 -5.50 -21.42 -3.65
N MET A 266 -5.27 -20.22 -4.18
CA MET A 266 -6.30 -19.42 -4.87
C MET A 266 -6.87 -20.20 -6.07
N PRO A 267 -8.17 -20.52 -6.10
CA PRO A 267 -8.75 -21.36 -7.15
C PRO A 267 -8.60 -20.77 -8.55
N GLY A 268 -7.95 -21.54 -9.43
CA GLY A 268 -7.71 -21.14 -10.83
C GLY A 268 -6.63 -20.07 -11.01
N ALA A 269 -5.90 -19.72 -9.95
CA ALA A 269 -4.71 -18.89 -10.09
C ALA A 269 -3.60 -19.65 -10.81
N LYS A 270 -2.85 -18.93 -11.64
CA LYS A 270 -1.59 -19.40 -12.22
C LYS A 270 -0.47 -18.54 -11.64
N LEU A 271 0.56 -19.18 -11.10
CA LEU A 271 1.75 -18.51 -10.60
C LEU A 271 2.98 -19.16 -11.21
N ALA A 272 3.85 -18.34 -11.77
CA ALA A 272 5.21 -18.71 -12.12
C ALA A 272 6.17 -17.87 -11.28
N ILE A 273 7.24 -18.50 -10.80
CA ILE A 273 8.34 -17.81 -10.14
C ILE A 273 9.60 -18.18 -10.90
N TRP A 274 10.28 -17.18 -11.42
CA TRP A 274 11.50 -17.34 -12.19
C TRP A 274 12.57 -16.42 -11.64
N ARG A 275 13.82 -16.83 -11.70
CA ARG A 275 14.94 -16.01 -11.27
C ARG A 275 15.92 -15.85 -12.41
N GLU A 276 16.28 -14.61 -12.70
CA GLU A 276 17.35 -14.28 -13.61
C GLU A 276 18.35 -13.38 -12.88
N LYS A 277 19.58 -13.89 -12.69
CA LYS A 277 20.65 -13.19 -11.97
C LYS A 277 20.20 -12.75 -10.56
N GLU A 278 20.09 -11.46 -10.32
CA GLU A 278 19.73 -10.83 -9.04
C GLU A 278 18.26 -10.39 -8.98
N THR A 279 17.45 -10.79 -9.96
CA THR A 279 16.02 -10.47 -10.00
C THR A 279 15.20 -11.75 -9.94
N THR A 280 14.28 -11.81 -8.96
CA THR A 280 13.22 -12.82 -8.93
C THR A 280 11.92 -12.20 -9.44
N PHE A 281 11.28 -12.89 -10.36
CA PHE A 281 10.04 -12.52 -11.01
C PHE A 281 8.91 -13.38 -10.44
N TYR A 282 7.90 -12.74 -9.85
CA TYR A 282 6.66 -13.39 -9.42
C TYR A 282 5.57 -12.99 -10.39
N GLU A 283 5.16 -13.92 -11.25
CA GLU A 283 4.15 -13.69 -12.29
C GLU A 283 2.86 -14.43 -11.94
N LEU A 284 1.82 -13.67 -11.61
CA LEU A 284 0.53 -14.17 -11.16
C LEU A 284 -0.57 -13.79 -12.15
N SER A 285 -1.50 -14.71 -12.41
CA SER A 285 -2.81 -14.38 -12.95
C SER A 285 -3.90 -15.05 -12.11
N VAL A 286 -4.89 -14.26 -11.69
CA VAL A 286 -6.03 -14.73 -10.89
C VAL A 286 -7.34 -14.49 -11.63
N PRO A 287 -8.31 -15.43 -11.58
CA PRO A 287 -9.62 -15.19 -12.17
C PRO A 287 -10.35 -14.05 -11.45
N VAL A 288 -10.88 -13.08 -12.20
CA VAL A 288 -11.63 -11.92 -11.66
C VAL A 288 -12.79 -12.36 -10.77
N LYS A 289 -13.44 -13.50 -11.08
CA LYS A 289 -14.52 -14.07 -10.26
C LYS A 289 -14.10 -14.40 -8.82
N GLN A 290 -12.80 -14.59 -8.56
CA GLN A 290 -12.27 -14.80 -7.21
C GLN A 290 -12.07 -13.49 -6.45
N LEU A 291 -12.14 -12.35 -7.15
CA LEU A 291 -11.86 -11.02 -6.62
C LEU A 291 -13.13 -10.20 -6.36
N THR A 292 -14.33 -10.81 -6.39
CA THR A 292 -15.61 -10.15 -6.07
C THR A 292 -15.52 -9.38 -4.74
N PRO A 293 -16.01 -8.12 -4.66
CA PRO A 293 -16.82 -7.42 -5.65
C PRO A 293 -16.02 -6.50 -6.61
N ILE A 294 -14.75 -6.79 -6.86
CA ILE A 294 -13.97 -6.02 -7.84
C ILE A 294 -14.48 -6.35 -9.24
N GLU A 295 -14.84 -5.31 -9.98
CA GLU A 295 -15.38 -5.39 -11.34
C GLU A 295 -14.49 -4.55 -12.26
N PRO A 296 -13.55 -5.18 -12.98
CA PRO A 296 -12.64 -4.48 -13.88
C PRO A 296 -13.36 -3.87 -15.08
N GLU A 297 -13.15 -2.57 -15.29
CA GLU A 297 -13.64 -1.81 -16.43
C GLU A 297 -12.76 -0.57 -16.63
N PRO A 298 -12.52 -0.09 -17.87
CA PRO A 298 -11.71 1.11 -18.08
C PRO A 298 -12.23 2.30 -17.27
N GLY A 299 -11.32 2.99 -16.59
CA GLY A 299 -11.63 4.14 -15.74
C GLY A 299 -12.09 3.79 -14.33
N ARG A 300 -12.38 2.51 -14.01
CA ARG A 300 -12.67 2.13 -12.63
C ARG A 300 -11.40 2.11 -11.80
N GLU A 301 -11.53 2.66 -10.59
CA GLU A 301 -10.48 2.65 -9.58
C GLU A 301 -10.63 1.41 -8.68
N PHE A 302 -9.51 0.94 -8.18
CA PHE A 302 -9.42 -0.05 -7.13
C PHE A 302 -8.24 0.26 -6.21
N CYS A 303 -8.02 -0.61 -5.24
CA CYS A 303 -6.95 -0.50 -4.27
C CYS A 303 -6.00 -1.69 -4.45
N PHE A 304 -4.70 -1.44 -4.52
CA PHE A 304 -3.68 -2.47 -4.65
C PHE A 304 -2.43 -2.12 -3.84
N SER A 305 -1.83 -3.13 -3.22
CA SER A 305 -0.55 -2.95 -2.52
C SER A 305 0.26 -4.24 -2.48
N VAL A 306 1.55 -4.09 -2.22
CA VAL A 306 2.53 -5.17 -2.23
C VAL A 306 3.47 -5.03 -1.03
N LEU A 307 3.71 -6.16 -0.36
CA LEU A 307 4.82 -6.37 0.55
C LEU A 307 5.76 -7.41 -0.06
N VAL A 308 7.06 -7.14 0.00
CA VAL A 308 8.10 -8.14 -0.29
C VAL A 308 8.76 -8.51 1.02
N HIS A 309 8.73 -9.79 1.35
CA HIS A 309 9.40 -10.37 2.50
C HIS A 309 10.72 -10.95 2.03
N ASP A 310 11.80 -10.43 2.59
CA ASP A 310 13.17 -10.84 2.30
C ASP A 310 13.69 -11.58 3.54
N GLY A 311 13.75 -12.91 3.44
CA GLY A 311 14.03 -13.80 4.54
C GLY A 311 15.49 -13.75 4.99
N ASP A 312 16.42 -13.48 4.07
CA ASP A 312 17.85 -13.40 4.37
C ASP A 312 18.20 -12.14 5.18
N SER A 313 17.59 -11.00 4.83
CA SER A 313 17.80 -9.73 5.54
C SER A 313 16.84 -9.50 6.71
N LEU A 314 15.82 -10.35 6.86
CA LEU A 314 14.68 -10.15 7.76
C LEU A 314 14.00 -8.78 7.58
N THR A 315 14.05 -8.25 6.36
CA THR A 315 13.44 -6.97 6.00
C THR A 315 12.14 -7.16 5.24
N ARG A 316 11.33 -6.10 5.25
CA ARG A 316 10.10 -6.02 4.48
C ARG A 316 10.15 -4.76 3.61
N ARG A 317 10.07 -4.92 2.29
CA ARG A 317 9.83 -3.80 1.37
C ARG A 317 8.32 -3.61 1.23
N ASP A 318 7.86 -2.37 1.31
CA ASP A 318 6.44 -2.03 1.45
C ASP A 318 6.10 -0.95 0.41
N TRP A 319 5.14 -1.25 -0.49
CA TRP A 319 4.69 -0.29 -1.51
C TRP A 319 4.22 1.02 -0.89
N GLY A 320 3.68 1.02 0.33
CA GLY A 320 3.30 2.24 1.04
C GLY A 320 4.43 3.25 1.21
N VAL A 321 5.68 2.79 1.25
CA VAL A 321 6.87 3.67 1.23
C VAL A 321 7.00 4.36 -0.13
N GLY A 322 6.97 3.59 -1.23
CA GLY A 322 7.01 4.11 -2.60
C GLY A 322 5.81 5.00 -2.92
N ALA A 323 4.65 4.67 -2.35
CA ALA A 323 3.42 5.43 -2.40
C ALA A 323 3.44 6.73 -1.59
N GLY A 324 4.48 6.92 -0.77
CA GLY A 324 4.64 8.10 0.07
C GLY A 324 3.55 8.24 1.14
N LEU A 325 3.02 7.14 1.67
CA LEU A 325 2.04 7.18 2.76
C LEU A 325 2.65 7.77 4.04
N TRP A 326 1.81 8.42 4.85
CA TRP A 326 2.22 9.02 6.11
C TRP A 326 2.36 7.97 7.21
N PRO A 327 3.25 8.16 8.21
CA PRO A 327 3.42 7.21 9.32
C PRO A 327 2.11 6.80 10.02
N ILE A 328 1.13 7.70 10.11
CA ILE A 328 -0.19 7.44 10.71
C ILE A 328 -1.06 6.46 9.90
N GLN A 329 -0.72 6.22 8.63
CA GLN A 329 -1.38 5.27 7.74
C GLN A 329 -0.78 3.85 7.86
N ARG A 330 0.07 3.61 8.86
CA ARG A 330 0.49 2.26 9.23
C ARG A 330 -0.61 1.57 10.01
N LEU A 331 -1.07 0.43 9.52
CA LEU A 331 -2.16 -0.31 10.14
C LEU A 331 -1.84 -1.80 10.19
N ARG A 332 -1.74 -2.33 11.40
CA ARG A 332 -1.39 -3.75 11.61
C ARG A 332 -2.44 -4.71 11.06
N MET A 333 -3.71 -4.31 11.04
CA MET A 333 -4.82 -5.11 10.51
C MET A 333 -5.02 -4.97 8.99
N ALA A 334 -4.21 -4.14 8.32
CA ALA A 334 -4.24 -4.04 6.86
C ALA A 334 -3.64 -5.26 6.14
N TRP A 335 -2.96 -6.14 6.88
CA TRP A 335 -2.29 -7.34 6.37
C TRP A 335 -2.47 -8.50 7.34
N THR A 336 -2.52 -9.72 6.83
CA THR A 336 -2.55 -10.95 7.62
C THR A 336 -1.12 -11.44 7.87
N PRO A 337 -0.67 -11.50 9.14
CA PRO A 337 0.61 -12.09 9.48
C PRO A 337 0.64 -13.61 9.29
N TRP A 338 1.68 -14.11 8.64
CA TRP A 338 1.95 -15.53 8.42
C TRP A 338 3.33 -15.94 8.95
N LYS A 339 3.47 -17.23 9.30
CA LYS A 339 4.68 -17.82 9.89
C LYS A 339 5.82 -17.82 8.86
N GLY A 340 6.96 -17.22 9.22
CA GLY A 340 8.10 -17.02 8.31
C GLY A 340 8.12 -15.65 7.65
N GLY A 341 7.02 -14.88 7.72
CA GLY A 341 7.00 -13.51 7.21
C GLY A 341 7.80 -12.53 8.09
N CYS A 342 8.43 -11.55 7.45
CA CYS A 342 9.16 -10.46 8.10
C CYS A 342 8.21 -9.45 8.78
N TRP A 343 7.84 -9.72 10.05
CA TRP A 343 6.93 -8.88 10.84
C TRP A 343 7.67 -8.10 11.94
N THR A 344 7.78 -6.78 11.75
CA THR A 344 8.45 -5.88 12.71
C THR A 344 7.48 -5.20 13.68
N GLN A 345 8.04 -4.58 14.73
CA GLN A 345 7.27 -3.73 15.66
C GLN A 345 6.61 -2.54 14.96
N THR A 346 7.20 -2.02 13.87
CA THR A 346 6.55 -1.06 12.99
C THR A 346 5.58 -1.79 12.04
N PRO A 347 4.26 -1.49 12.07
CA PRO A 347 3.31 -2.09 11.14
C PRO A 347 3.61 -1.70 9.69
N ALA A 348 3.19 -2.54 8.75
CA ALA A 348 3.15 -2.16 7.34
C ALA A 348 2.17 -0.99 7.14
N PHE A 349 2.32 -0.29 6.04
CA PHE A 349 1.32 0.68 5.60
C PHE A 349 0.02 0.01 5.18
N ASP A 350 -1.03 0.81 5.05
CA ASP A 350 -2.30 0.38 4.48
C ASP A 350 -2.11 -0.36 3.15
N SER A 351 -2.85 -1.45 2.98
CA SER A 351 -2.93 -2.23 1.75
C SER A 351 -3.82 -1.60 0.67
N ARG A 352 -4.51 -0.49 0.98
CA ARG A 352 -5.40 0.23 0.07
C ARG A 352 -4.77 1.49 -0.51
N ILE A 353 -3.92 1.28 -1.50
CA ILE A 353 -3.28 2.36 -2.25
C ILE A 353 -3.92 2.42 -3.64
N GLU A 354 -4.16 3.63 -4.12
CA GLU A 354 -4.93 3.87 -5.35
C GLU A 354 -4.30 3.23 -6.61
N TRP A 355 -5.15 2.54 -7.38
CA TRP A 355 -4.83 1.90 -8.66
C TRP A 355 -6.00 2.05 -9.64
N GLY A 356 -5.74 2.05 -10.95
CA GLY A 356 -6.78 2.18 -11.99
C GLY A 356 -6.80 1.01 -12.97
N PHE A 357 -7.96 0.71 -13.55
CA PHE A 357 -8.06 -0.09 -14.77
C PHE A 357 -8.11 0.83 -15.99
N CYS A 358 -7.33 0.55 -17.03
CA CYS A 358 -7.35 1.30 -18.28
C CYS A 358 -7.50 0.41 -19.51
N SER A 359 -8.00 0.99 -20.61
CA SER A 359 -8.28 0.29 -21.87
C SER A 359 -7.06 0.07 -22.76
N SER A 360 -6.00 0.87 -22.59
CA SER A 360 -4.82 0.85 -23.45
C SER A 360 -3.55 0.67 -22.64
N ALA A 361 -2.63 -0.07 -23.24
CA ALA A 361 -1.19 0.07 -23.01
C ALA A 361 -0.70 1.49 -23.32
N GLN A 362 0.50 1.83 -22.84
CA GLN A 362 1.12 3.14 -23.05
C GLN A 362 1.40 3.46 -24.52
#